data_AF-A0A2I0NWD8-F1
#
_entry.id   AF-A0A2I0NWD8-F1
#
_cell.length_a   1.000
_cell.length_b   1.000
_cell.length_c   1.000
_cell.angle_alpha   90.00
_cell.angle_beta   90.00
_cell.angle_gamma   90.00
#
_symmetry.space_group_name_H-M   'P 1'
#
loop_
_entity.id
_entity.type
_entity.pdbx_description
1 polymer ?
#
loop_
_entity_poly.entity_id
_entity_poly.type
_entity_poly.pdbx_seq_one_letter_code
_entity_poly.pdbx_strand_id
1 'polypeptide(L)'
;MEVVGYNSFTERYLKALSEEEREKVVVFLNSLSEDQANRVIDTGLRFHKLSAVNGSWFWRTVPNLAEVLDENELDAWLEEGAGICRGSWECGLYYIKESPEVMGKLGRETFLKWLQIGRILVRFSNHETNWYLKNSGSILGKLDKQEQEMLISGVLNLMERSWTAAVACLKSWPEISRLQNSLDKEQVLATGLRIAGDKPDDAAAFFKALPGFLQAAGYENLAKLVDASYLITNGGRGVTGAFFTAAPGIAAKTVRAGFGDRVTEWSQMGNRLTMSDQRAAIEFFEMTPLALKNMDWR
;
A
#
# COMPACT_ATOMS: atom_id res chain seq x y z
N MET A 1 37.40 -22.84 9.81
CA MET A 1 37.88 -21.93 10.87
C MET A 1 36.79 -21.92 11.93
N GLU A 2 36.95 -22.65 13.02
CA GLU A 2 35.96 -22.66 14.11
C GLU A 2 35.92 -21.28 14.73
N VAL A 3 34.79 -20.57 14.58
CA VAL A 3 34.58 -19.30 15.28
C VAL A 3 34.45 -19.61 16.76
N VAL A 4 35.55 -19.46 17.50
CA VAL A 4 35.62 -19.48 18.96
C VAL A 4 34.71 -18.37 19.47
N GLY A 5 33.44 -18.72 19.70
CA GLY A 5 32.34 -17.77 19.92
C GLY A 5 30.96 -18.37 19.65
N TYR A 6 30.88 -19.43 18.83
CA TYR A 6 29.64 -20.10 18.44
C TYR A 6 28.77 -20.54 19.63
N ASN A 7 29.35 -21.20 20.65
CA ASN A 7 28.58 -21.64 21.83
C ASN A 7 27.95 -20.48 22.60
N SER A 8 28.66 -19.36 22.74
CA SER A 8 28.10 -18.20 23.45
C SER A 8 26.98 -17.49 22.65
N PHE A 9 27.10 -17.46 21.32
CA PHE A 9 26.09 -16.89 20.43
C PHE A 9 24.83 -17.76 20.37
N THR A 10 24.98 -19.07 20.17
CA THR A 10 23.87 -20.02 20.08
C THR A 10 23.10 -20.12 21.40
N GLU A 11 23.79 -20.16 22.54
CA GLU A 11 23.17 -20.19 23.87
C GLU A 11 22.44 -18.90 24.22
N ARG A 12 22.91 -17.75 23.73
CA ARG A 12 22.35 -16.44 24.09
C ARG A 12 21.23 -15.98 23.16
N TYR A 13 21.39 -16.17 21.86
CA TYR A 13 20.48 -15.60 20.85
C TYR A 13 19.62 -16.63 20.15
N LEU A 14 20.06 -17.90 20.09
CA LEU A 14 19.28 -18.97 19.46
C LEU A 14 18.56 -19.88 20.46
N LYS A 15 18.56 -19.58 21.76
CA LYS A 15 17.96 -20.43 22.79
C LYS A 15 16.47 -20.74 22.59
N ALA A 16 15.75 -19.83 21.94
CA ALA A 16 14.32 -20.00 21.64
C ALA A 16 14.05 -20.87 20.40
N LEU A 17 15.09 -21.38 19.73
CA LEU A 17 15.01 -22.28 18.59
C LEU A 17 15.20 -23.73 19.05
N SER A 18 14.60 -24.68 18.33
CA SER A 18 14.87 -26.10 18.51
C SER A 18 16.34 -26.42 18.19
N GLU A 19 16.81 -27.61 18.54
CA GLU A 19 18.16 -28.06 18.17
C GLU A 19 18.35 -28.12 16.65
N GLU A 20 17.39 -28.68 15.93
CA GLU A 20 17.36 -28.73 14.46
C GLU A 20 17.35 -27.31 13.83
N GLU A 21 16.54 -26.40 14.35
CA GLU A 21 16.51 -25.01 13.87
C GLU A 21 17.86 -24.31 14.10
N ARG A 22 18.52 -24.57 15.23
CA ARG A 22 19.86 -24.03 15.53
C ARG A 22 20.91 -24.57 14.57
N GLU A 23 20.90 -25.88 14.32
CA GLU A 23 21.81 -26.51 13.37
C GLU A 23 21.62 -25.93 11.96
N LYS A 24 20.36 -25.77 11.50
CA LYS A 24 20.06 -25.13 10.21
C LYS A 24 20.65 -23.73 10.11
N VAL A 25 20.53 -22.91 11.15
CA VAL A 25 21.09 -21.55 11.18
C VAL A 25 22.62 -21.57 11.14
N VAL A 26 23.26 -22.46 11.89
CA VAL A 26 24.73 -22.60 11.91
C VAL A 26 25.26 -23.01 10.54
N VAL A 27 24.66 -24.02 9.92
CA VAL A 27 25.03 -24.49 8.57
C VAL A 27 24.85 -23.36 7.56
N PHE A 28 23.73 -22.65 7.62
CA PHE A 28 23.47 -21.49 6.77
C PHE A 28 24.53 -20.41 6.92
N LEU A 29 24.82 -19.94 8.14
CA LEU A 29 25.81 -18.89 8.38
C LEU A 29 27.21 -19.30 7.89
N ASN A 30 27.57 -20.58 8.02
CA ASN A 30 28.85 -21.11 7.54
C ASN A 30 28.92 -21.25 6.00
N SER A 31 27.78 -21.22 5.30
CA SER A 31 27.75 -21.23 3.83
C SER A 31 27.92 -19.84 3.20
N LEU A 32 27.80 -18.77 3.98
CA LEU A 32 27.91 -17.39 3.50
C LEU A 32 29.37 -16.92 3.50
N SER A 33 29.64 -15.85 2.76
CA SER A 33 30.88 -15.08 2.93
C SER A 33 30.95 -14.49 4.35
N GLU A 34 32.16 -14.22 4.84
CA GLU A 34 32.34 -13.64 6.19
C GLU A 34 31.59 -12.30 6.34
N ASP A 35 31.66 -11.44 5.33
CA ASP A 35 30.97 -10.16 5.33
C ASP A 35 29.44 -10.33 5.38
N GLN A 36 28.89 -11.25 4.58
CA GLN A 36 27.45 -11.49 4.54
C GLN A 36 26.95 -12.16 5.82
N ALA A 37 27.69 -13.13 6.36
CA ALA A 37 27.40 -13.73 7.67
C ALA A 37 27.38 -12.68 8.78
N ASN A 38 28.34 -11.76 8.80
CA ASN A 38 28.40 -10.66 9.76
C ASN A 38 27.18 -9.72 9.63
N ARG A 39 26.74 -9.39 8.41
CA ARG A 39 25.53 -8.58 8.17
C ARG A 39 24.26 -9.27 8.66
N VAL A 40 24.11 -10.56 8.37
CA VAL A 40 22.99 -11.37 8.87
C VAL A 40 23.01 -11.38 10.40
N ILE A 41 24.19 -11.59 11.01
CA ILE A 41 24.34 -11.64 12.46
C ILE A 41 23.96 -10.30 13.09
N ASP A 42 24.54 -9.20 12.64
CA ASP A 42 24.25 -7.86 13.16
C ASP A 42 22.76 -7.52 13.03
N THR A 43 22.15 -7.85 11.89
CA THR A 43 20.72 -7.62 11.65
C THR A 43 19.86 -8.44 12.62
N GLY A 44 20.16 -9.73 12.79
CA GLY A 44 19.45 -10.59 13.75
C GLY A 44 19.57 -10.11 15.19
N LEU A 45 20.74 -9.61 15.59
CA LEU A 45 20.96 -9.00 16.90
C LEU A 45 20.14 -7.72 17.09
N ARG A 46 20.01 -6.88 16.05
CA ARG A 46 19.13 -5.70 16.09
C ARG A 46 17.67 -6.09 16.27
N PHE A 47 17.20 -7.11 15.56
CA PHE A 47 15.85 -7.65 15.76
C PHE A 47 15.65 -8.18 17.19
N HIS A 48 16.61 -8.91 17.74
CA HIS A 48 16.57 -9.37 19.14
C HIS A 48 16.51 -8.23 20.15
N LYS A 49 17.31 -7.18 19.94
CA LYS A 49 17.35 -6.00 20.82
C LYS A 49 16.00 -5.28 20.87
N LEU A 50 15.28 -5.27 19.75
CA LEU A 50 13.94 -4.71 19.68
C LEU A 50 12.91 -5.62 20.38
N SER A 51 12.96 -6.93 20.12
CA SER A 51 12.17 -7.93 20.81
C SER A 51 12.77 -9.33 20.61
N ALA A 52 12.85 -10.11 21.69
CA ALA A 52 13.30 -11.51 21.61
C ALA A 52 12.45 -12.34 20.64
N VAL A 53 11.16 -12.00 20.49
CA VAL A 53 10.25 -12.64 19.53
C VAL A 53 10.69 -12.34 18.11
N ASN A 54 11.02 -11.09 17.78
CA ASN A 54 11.48 -10.71 16.45
C ASN A 54 12.78 -11.42 16.09
N GLY A 55 13.75 -11.45 17.00
CA GLY A 55 14.99 -12.19 16.78
C GLY A 55 14.75 -13.67 16.54
N SER A 56 13.90 -14.31 17.34
CA SER A 56 13.55 -15.73 17.18
C SER A 56 12.87 -16.04 15.84
N TRP A 57 12.05 -15.12 15.32
CA TRP A 57 11.47 -15.23 13.99
C TRP A 57 12.49 -14.98 12.90
N PHE A 58 13.38 -14.00 13.08
CA PHE A 58 14.42 -13.68 12.11
C PHE A 58 15.28 -14.90 11.80
N TRP A 59 15.75 -15.61 12.83
CA TRP A 59 16.59 -16.80 12.64
C TRP A 59 15.87 -17.96 11.96
N ARG A 60 14.55 -18.07 12.13
CA ARG A 60 13.73 -19.07 11.40
C ARG A 60 13.51 -18.69 9.94
N THR A 61 13.42 -17.39 9.67
CA THR A 61 13.07 -16.85 8.36
C THR A 61 14.28 -16.73 7.43
N VAL A 62 15.40 -16.19 7.91
CA VAL A 62 16.52 -15.79 7.04
C VAL A 62 17.11 -16.95 6.22
N PRO A 63 17.27 -18.18 6.74
CA PRO A 63 17.80 -19.28 5.92
C PRO A 63 16.84 -19.65 4.79
N ASN A 64 15.53 -19.63 5.04
CA ASN A 64 14.51 -19.98 4.03
C ASN A 64 14.43 -18.94 2.91
N LEU A 65 14.60 -17.65 3.24
CA LEU A 65 14.65 -16.60 2.22
C LEU A 65 15.95 -16.67 1.41
N ALA A 66 17.07 -16.97 2.05
CA ALA A 66 18.35 -17.10 1.36
C ALA A 66 18.40 -18.30 0.38
N GLU A 67 17.50 -19.28 0.50
CA GLU A 67 17.34 -20.34 -0.50
C GLU A 67 16.77 -19.83 -1.83
N VAL A 68 16.07 -18.68 -1.84
CA VAL A 68 15.38 -18.14 -3.04
C VAL A 68 15.87 -16.77 -3.49
N LEU A 69 16.50 -16.01 -2.60
CA LEU A 69 17.11 -14.70 -2.87
C LEU A 69 18.60 -14.86 -3.18
N ASP A 70 19.11 -14.07 -4.13
CA ASP A 70 20.56 -13.92 -4.27
C ASP A 70 21.17 -13.03 -3.17
N GLU A 71 22.50 -12.88 -3.18
CA GLU A 71 23.23 -12.12 -2.17
C GLU A 71 22.80 -10.65 -2.09
N ASN A 72 22.56 -9.98 -3.23
CA ASN A 72 22.14 -8.58 -3.25
C ASN A 72 20.69 -8.43 -2.78
N GLU A 73 19.82 -9.36 -3.17
CA GLU A 73 18.42 -9.40 -2.77
C GLU A 73 18.26 -9.70 -1.27
N LEU A 74 19.10 -10.59 -0.73
CA LEU A 74 19.16 -10.87 0.70
C LEU A 74 19.64 -9.63 1.47
N ASP A 75 20.67 -8.94 0.98
CA ASP A 75 21.15 -7.70 1.58
C ASP A 75 20.06 -6.62 1.58
N ALA A 76 19.33 -6.46 0.48
CA ALA A 76 18.17 -5.56 0.43
C ALA A 76 17.11 -5.94 1.49
N TRP A 77 16.82 -7.23 1.66
CA TRP A 77 15.91 -7.69 2.71
C TRP A 77 16.44 -7.42 4.13
N LEU A 78 17.74 -7.53 4.38
CA LEU A 78 18.32 -7.19 5.68
C LEU A 78 18.24 -5.68 5.96
N GLU A 79 18.57 -4.85 4.97
CA GLU A 79 18.56 -3.40 5.07
C GLU A 79 17.15 -2.84 5.29
N GLU A 80 16.18 -3.31 4.51
CA GLU A 80 14.80 -2.85 4.63
C GLU A 80 14.17 -3.32 5.95
N GLY A 81 14.47 -4.54 6.39
CA GLY A 81 14.04 -5.07 7.68
C GLY A 81 14.59 -4.27 8.86
N ALA A 82 15.89 -4.00 8.87
CA ALA A 82 16.52 -3.13 9.87
C ALA A 82 15.92 -1.73 9.86
N GLY A 83 15.50 -1.27 8.68
CA GLY A 83 14.80 -0.02 8.49
C GLY A 83 13.41 0.02 9.12
N ILE A 84 12.57 -0.96 8.79
CA ILE A 84 11.18 -1.09 9.26
C ILE A 84 11.15 -1.29 10.78
N CYS A 85 12.12 -2.02 11.33
CA CYS A 85 12.27 -2.21 12.77
C CYS A 85 12.44 -0.93 13.60
N ARG A 86 12.90 0.17 13.00
CA ARG A 86 13.00 1.45 13.72
C ARG A 86 11.63 2.06 14.04
N GLY A 87 10.58 1.67 13.30
CA GLY A 87 9.23 2.21 13.51
C GLY A 87 8.51 1.61 14.72
N SER A 88 8.40 0.28 14.75
CA SER A 88 7.87 -0.46 15.91
C SER A 88 8.30 -1.92 15.89
N TRP A 89 8.23 -2.59 17.04
CA TRP A 89 8.53 -4.02 17.13
C TRP A 89 7.51 -4.86 16.36
N GLU A 90 6.23 -4.45 16.33
CA GLU A 90 5.18 -5.12 15.55
C GLU A 90 5.45 -5.05 14.05
N CYS A 91 5.88 -3.90 13.53
CA CYS A 91 6.23 -3.75 12.12
C CYS A 91 7.36 -4.71 11.74
N GLY A 92 8.40 -4.78 12.58
CA GLY A 92 9.48 -5.74 12.41
C GLY A 92 9.02 -7.19 12.44
N LEU A 93 8.07 -7.52 13.33
CA LEU A 93 7.53 -8.88 13.42
C LEU A 93 6.77 -9.28 12.15
N TYR A 94 5.85 -8.44 11.67
CA TYR A 94 5.11 -8.73 10.44
C TYR A 94 6.01 -8.72 9.21
N TYR A 95 7.02 -7.85 9.18
CA TYR A 95 8.03 -7.87 8.13
C TYR A 95 8.68 -9.26 8.01
N ILE A 96 9.21 -9.79 9.12
CA ILE A 96 9.88 -11.07 9.14
C ILE A 96 8.92 -12.23 8.82
N LYS A 97 7.72 -12.20 9.41
CA LYS A 97 6.75 -13.29 9.29
C LYS A 97 6.17 -13.41 7.89
N GLU A 98 5.80 -12.28 7.30
CA GLU A 98 5.06 -12.27 6.03
C GLU A 98 6.01 -12.39 4.83
N SER A 99 7.28 -11.94 4.95
CA SER A 99 8.23 -11.92 3.83
C SER A 99 8.35 -13.24 3.05
N PRO A 100 8.50 -14.43 3.67
CA PRO A 100 8.57 -15.69 2.92
C PRO A 100 7.33 -15.99 2.10
N GLU A 101 6.14 -15.78 2.67
CA GLU A 101 4.88 -16.02 1.98
C GLU A 101 4.67 -15.02 0.84
N VAL A 102 5.02 -13.76 1.06
CA VAL A 102 4.97 -12.73 0.00
C VAL A 102 5.95 -13.08 -1.11
N MET A 103 7.20 -13.43 -0.79
CA MET A 103 8.20 -13.84 -1.78
C MET A 103 7.75 -15.06 -2.59
N GLY A 104 7.09 -16.04 -1.97
CA GLY A 104 6.55 -17.21 -2.67
C GLY A 104 5.40 -16.90 -3.63
N LYS A 105 4.65 -15.80 -3.40
CA LYS A 105 3.55 -15.37 -4.27
C LYS A 105 4.02 -14.41 -5.36
N LEU A 106 4.99 -13.55 -5.04
CA LEU A 106 5.47 -12.50 -5.92
C LEU A 106 6.71 -12.95 -6.70
N GLY A 107 7.01 -12.25 -7.78
CA GLY A 107 8.34 -12.37 -8.40
C GLY A 107 9.37 -11.61 -7.57
N ARG A 108 10.67 -11.89 -7.77
CA ARG A 108 11.77 -11.21 -7.09
C ARG A 108 11.68 -9.68 -7.19
N GLU A 109 11.51 -9.15 -8.40
CA GLU A 109 11.42 -7.70 -8.62
C GLU A 109 10.23 -7.06 -7.87
N THR A 110 9.04 -7.65 -7.99
CA THR A 110 7.83 -7.18 -7.31
C THR A 110 7.98 -7.28 -5.78
N PHE A 111 8.67 -8.31 -5.28
CA PHE A 111 8.98 -8.46 -3.86
C PHE A 111 9.91 -7.35 -3.36
N LEU A 112 10.95 -6.97 -4.11
CA LEU A 112 11.83 -5.86 -3.70
C LEU A 112 11.07 -4.52 -3.61
N LYS A 113 10.19 -4.24 -4.59
CA LYS A 113 9.29 -3.06 -4.54
C LYS A 113 8.36 -3.13 -3.33
N TRP A 114 7.88 -4.34 -3.00
CA TRP A 114 7.06 -4.56 -1.82
C TRP A 114 7.80 -4.21 -0.51
N LEU A 115 9.07 -4.59 -0.38
CA LEU A 115 9.92 -4.24 0.77
C LEU A 115 10.10 -2.71 0.86
N GLN A 116 10.41 -2.07 -0.27
CA GLN A 116 10.62 -0.62 -0.35
C GLN A 116 9.39 0.18 0.07
N ILE A 117 8.18 -0.22 -0.35
CA ILE A 117 6.94 0.43 0.09
C ILE A 117 6.78 0.31 1.61
N GLY A 118 7.01 -0.88 2.18
CA GLY A 118 6.96 -1.09 3.63
C GLY A 118 7.94 -0.17 4.38
N ARG A 119 9.16 -0.03 3.85
CA ARG A 119 10.19 0.88 4.38
C ARG A 119 9.78 2.34 4.36
N ILE A 120 9.16 2.80 3.29
CA ILE A 120 8.74 4.19 3.16
C ILE A 120 7.56 4.43 4.11
N LEU A 121 6.57 3.53 4.12
CA LEU A 121 5.32 3.69 4.86
C LEU A 121 5.53 3.77 6.38
N VAL A 122 6.54 3.07 6.92
CA VAL A 122 6.84 3.09 8.36
C VAL A 122 7.23 4.49 8.87
N ARG A 123 7.72 5.37 7.98
CA ARG A 123 8.07 6.75 8.32
C ARG A 123 6.84 7.63 8.56
N PHE A 124 5.68 7.21 8.04
CA PHE A 124 4.43 7.96 8.11
C PHE A 124 3.44 7.34 9.10
N SER A 125 3.32 6.01 9.13
CA SER A 125 2.32 5.33 9.97
C SER A 125 2.68 3.87 10.26
N ASN A 126 2.95 3.56 11.53
CA ASN A 126 3.10 2.18 11.99
C ASN A 126 1.80 1.37 11.81
N HIS A 127 0.64 2.00 11.99
CA HIS A 127 -0.65 1.33 11.80
C HIS A 127 -0.83 0.85 10.36
N GLU A 128 -0.59 1.74 9.40
CA GLU A 128 -0.75 1.40 7.98
C GLU A 128 0.36 0.49 7.47
N THR A 129 1.56 0.59 8.02
CA THR A 129 2.65 -0.36 7.75
C THR A 129 2.29 -1.77 8.19
N ASN A 130 1.75 -1.93 9.40
CA ASN A 130 1.28 -3.23 9.89
C ASN A 130 0.15 -3.79 9.02
N TRP A 131 -0.81 -2.95 8.61
CA TRP A 131 -1.86 -3.37 7.69
C TRP A 131 -1.28 -3.81 6.35
N TYR A 132 -0.37 -3.01 5.78
CA TYR A 132 0.29 -3.29 4.51
C TYR A 132 1.01 -4.63 4.56
N LEU A 133 1.93 -4.84 5.51
CA LEU A 133 2.74 -6.06 5.60
C LEU A 133 1.88 -7.32 5.68
N LYS A 134 0.78 -7.28 6.46
CA LYS A 134 -0.15 -8.41 6.63
C LYS A 134 -1.02 -8.73 5.41
N ASN A 135 -1.49 -7.70 4.71
CA ASN A 135 -2.61 -7.87 3.77
C ASN A 135 -2.17 -7.78 2.32
N SER A 136 -1.18 -6.95 2.01
CA SER A 136 -0.79 -6.64 0.63
C SER A 136 -0.28 -7.85 -0.15
N GLY A 137 0.45 -8.77 0.48
CA GLY A 137 0.91 -9.99 -0.18
C GLY A 137 -0.23 -10.91 -0.64
N SER A 138 -1.32 -10.98 0.13
CA SER A 138 -2.53 -11.72 -0.26
C SER A 138 -3.33 -11.01 -1.35
N ILE A 139 -3.33 -9.67 -1.36
CA ILE A 139 -3.96 -8.87 -2.43
C ILE A 139 -3.20 -9.09 -3.74
N LEU A 140 -1.88 -8.88 -3.73
CA LEU A 140 -1.03 -9.01 -4.91
C LEU A 140 -0.98 -10.45 -5.42
N GLY A 141 -0.89 -11.44 -4.54
CA GLY A 141 -0.84 -12.86 -4.92
C GLY A 141 -2.10 -13.39 -5.62
N LYS A 142 -3.20 -12.63 -5.66
CA LYS A 142 -4.42 -12.97 -6.42
C LYS A 142 -4.43 -12.40 -7.83
N LEU A 143 -3.50 -11.50 -8.14
CA LEU A 143 -3.38 -10.86 -9.44
C LEU A 143 -2.43 -11.67 -10.33
N ASP A 144 -2.58 -11.58 -11.64
CA ASP A 144 -1.57 -12.10 -12.56
C ASP A 144 -0.27 -11.28 -12.47
N LYS A 145 0.82 -11.79 -13.07
CA LYS A 145 2.15 -11.18 -12.94
C LYS A 145 2.23 -9.77 -13.53
N GLN A 146 1.51 -9.49 -14.62
CA GLN A 146 1.52 -8.18 -15.25
C GLN A 146 0.80 -7.17 -14.35
N GLU A 147 -0.34 -7.55 -13.79
CA GLU A 147 -1.11 -6.69 -12.90
C GLU A 147 -0.43 -6.50 -11.53
N GLN A 148 0.25 -7.54 -11.00
CA GLN A 148 1.11 -7.41 -9.81
C GLN A 148 2.14 -6.30 -9.99
N GLU A 149 2.84 -6.33 -11.13
CA GLU A 149 3.93 -5.41 -11.43
C GLU A 149 3.42 -3.97 -11.65
N MET A 150 2.37 -3.83 -12.45
CA MET A 150 1.70 -2.55 -12.67
C MET A 150 1.23 -1.93 -11.35
N LEU A 151 0.55 -2.71 -10.50
CA LEU A 151 0.03 -2.20 -9.23
C LEU A 151 1.14 -1.82 -8.26
N ILE A 152 2.15 -2.68 -8.05
CA ILE A 152 3.19 -2.41 -7.06
C ILE A 152 4.02 -1.19 -7.47
N SER A 153 4.35 -1.07 -8.76
CA SER A 153 5.05 0.09 -9.30
C SER A 153 4.19 1.36 -9.19
N GLY A 154 2.89 1.26 -9.46
CA GLY A 154 1.93 2.34 -9.24
C GLY A 154 1.86 2.82 -7.80
N VAL A 155 1.73 1.88 -6.86
CA VAL A 155 1.70 2.18 -5.41
C VAL A 155 3.00 2.82 -4.97
N LEU A 156 4.15 2.32 -5.43
CA LEU A 156 5.45 2.92 -5.13
C LEU A 156 5.54 4.37 -5.64
N ASN A 157 5.11 4.64 -6.88
CA ASN A 157 5.04 6.00 -7.42
C ASN A 157 4.06 6.89 -6.64
N LEU A 158 2.93 6.35 -6.17
CA LEU A 158 2.00 7.07 -5.31
C LEU A 158 2.64 7.41 -3.96
N MET A 159 3.49 6.54 -3.39
CA MET A 159 4.16 6.81 -2.11
C MET A 159 5.01 8.09 -2.14
N GLU A 160 5.58 8.44 -3.30
CA GLU A 160 6.37 9.68 -3.48
C GLU A 160 5.51 10.94 -3.50
N ARG A 161 4.22 10.83 -3.84
CA ARG A 161 3.29 11.96 -4.03
C ARG A 161 2.30 12.10 -2.88
N SER A 162 1.72 10.97 -2.46
CA SER A 162 0.71 10.87 -1.42
C SER A 162 0.65 9.44 -0.87
N TRP A 163 1.30 9.21 0.27
CA TRP A 163 1.30 7.90 0.93
C TRP A 163 -0.12 7.43 1.32
N THR A 164 -1.02 8.37 1.64
CA THR A 164 -2.43 8.05 1.94
C THR A 164 -3.17 7.57 0.69
N ALA A 165 -2.86 8.13 -0.48
CA ALA A 165 -3.39 7.67 -1.75
C ALA A 165 -2.83 6.30 -2.15
N ALA A 166 -1.55 6.05 -1.92
CA ALA A 166 -0.93 4.74 -2.16
C ALA A 166 -1.62 3.62 -1.35
N VAL A 167 -1.84 3.85 -0.05
CA VAL A 167 -2.55 2.90 0.82
C VAL A 167 -4.02 2.75 0.40
N ALA A 168 -4.70 3.84 0.06
CA ALA A 168 -6.08 3.80 -0.42
C ALA A 168 -6.22 3.02 -1.74
N CYS A 169 -5.30 3.24 -2.68
CA CYS A 169 -5.23 2.51 -3.95
C CYS A 169 -5.16 1.00 -3.70
N LEU A 170 -4.20 0.56 -2.87
CA LEU A 170 -4.01 -0.85 -2.59
C LEU A 170 -5.19 -1.48 -1.83
N LYS A 171 -5.81 -0.74 -0.88
CA LYS A 171 -7.01 -1.18 -0.16
C LYS A 171 -8.22 -1.37 -1.09
N SER A 172 -8.41 -0.46 -2.04
CA SER A 172 -9.52 -0.50 -3.00
C SER A 172 -9.29 -1.48 -4.15
N TRP A 173 -8.04 -1.88 -4.41
CA TRP A 173 -7.69 -2.67 -5.59
C TRP A 173 -8.42 -4.01 -5.72
N PRO A 174 -8.66 -4.80 -4.65
CA PRO A 174 -9.41 -6.05 -4.76
C PRO A 174 -10.82 -5.88 -5.29
N GLU A 175 -11.47 -4.75 -4.98
CA GLU A 175 -12.80 -4.43 -5.51
C GLU A 175 -12.70 -3.94 -6.96
N ILE A 176 -11.78 -3.02 -7.24
CA ILE A 176 -11.51 -2.52 -8.61
C ILE A 176 -11.22 -3.69 -9.56
N SER A 177 -10.39 -4.65 -9.13
CA SER A 177 -9.99 -5.81 -9.93
C SER A 177 -11.15 -6.74 -10.29
N ARG A 178 -12.21 -6.76 -9.48
CA ARG A 178 -13.41 -7.58 -9.74
C ARG A 178 -14.37 -6.92 -10.74
N LEU A 179 -14.21 -5.62 -10.98
CA LEU A 179 -15.10 -4.86 -11.86
C LEU A 179 -14.66 -5.04 -13.32
N GLN A 180 -15.39 -5.90 -14.05
CA GLN A 180 -15.43 -6.13 -15.51
C GLN A 180 -14.11 -6.26 -16.32
N ASN A 181 -14.14 -7.10 -17.35
CA ASN A 181 -12.99 -7.38 -18.23
C ASN A 181 -12.54 -6.21 -19.12
N SER A 182 -13.35 -5.16 -19.28
CA SER A 182 -13.03 -3.99 -20.13
C SER A 182 -12.46 -2.81 -19.35
N LEU A 183 -12.20 -2.96 -18.04
CA LEU A 183 -11.58 -1.92 -17.24
C LEU A 183 -10.11 -1.79 -17.65
N ASP A 184 -9.74 -0.61 -18.13
CA ASP A 184 -8.34 -0.26 -18.33
C ASP A 184 -7.73 0.14 -16.98
N LYS A 185 -7.18 -0.87 -16.29
CA LYS A 185 -6.59 -0.72 -14.94
C LYS A 185 -5.35 0.17 -14.95
N GLU A 186 -4.62 0.21 -16.05
CA GLU A 186 -3.45 1.08 -16.21
C GLU A 186 -3.89 2.55 -16.25
N GLN A 187 -4.91 2.86 -17.05
CA GLN A 187 -5.47 4.21 -17.11
C GLN A 187 -6.12 4.63 -15.78
N VAL A 188 -6.75 3.72 -15.05
CA VAL A 188 -7.25 3.97 -13.69
C VAL A 188 -6.11 4.42 -12.76
N LEU A 189 -5.01 3.66 -12.76
CA LEU A 189 -3.85 3.95 -11.92
C LEU A 189 -3.16 5.26 -12.33
N ALA A 190 -2.98 5.49 -13.64
CA ALA A 190 -2.42 6.72 -14.20
C ALA A 190 -3.27 7.95 -13.82
N THR A 191 -4.60 7.80 -13.82
CA THR A 191 -5.53 8.85 -13.38
C THR A 191 -5.33 9.18 -11.90
N GLY A 192 -5.24 8.17 -11.04
CA GLY A 192 -4.97 8.37 -9.63
C GLY A 192 -3.60 8.98 -9.35
N LEU A 193 -2.57 8.58 -10.10
CA LEU A 193 -1.22 9.18 -10.04
C LEU A 193 -1.23 10.66 -10.43
N ARG A 194 -2.00 11.03 -11.46
CA ARG A 194 -2.17 12.43 -11.87
C ARG A 194 -2.84 13.25 -10.78
N ILE A 195 -3.94 12.75 -10.21
CA ILE A 195 -4.62 13.43 -9.10
C ILE A 195 -3.67 13.55 -7.89
N ALA A 196 -2.88 12.54 -7.57
CA ALA A 196 -1.90 12.60 -6.48
C ALA A 196 -0.79 13.63 -6.73
N GLY A 197 -0.42 13.88 -7.99
CA GLY A 197 0.55 14.92 -8.35
C GLY A 197 -0.02 16.33 -8.18
N ASP A 198 -1.27 16.53 -8.61
CA ASP A 198 -1.88 17.87 -8.62
C ASP A 198 -2.57 18.23 -7.29
N LYS A 199 -3.17 17.23 -6.62
CA LYS A 199 -4.01 17.35 -5.42
C LYS A 199 -3.72 16.19 -4.44
N PRO A 200 -2.52 16.13 -3.83
CA PRO A 200 -2.07 14.99 -3.03
C PRO A 200 -2.97 14.68 -1.82
N ASP A 201 -3.53 15.71 -1.18
CA ASP A 201 -4.41 15.60 -0.01
C ASP A 201 -5.77 14.96 -0.36
N ASP A 202 -6.22 15.08 -1.61
CA ASP A 202 -7.54 14.61 -2.07
C ASP A 202 -7.47 13.25 -2.78
N ALA A 203 -6.30 12.84 -3.25
CA ALA A 203 -6.11 11.61 -4.05
C ALA A 203 -6.52 10.32 -3.30
N ALA A 204 -6.40 10.29 -1.98
CA ALA A 204 -6.88 9.17 -1.19
C ALA A 204 -8.41 9.01 -1.25
N ALA A 205 -9.16 10.12 -1.32
CA ALA A 205 -10.61 10.08 -1.44
C ALA A 205 -11.05 9.54 -2.81
N PHE A 206 -10.32 9.90 -3.88
CA PHE A 206 -10.53 9.33 -5.20
C PHE A 206 -10.46 7.80 -5.19
N PHE A 207 -9.37 7.21 -4.70
CA PHE A 207 -9.22 5.75 -4.67
C PHE A 207 -10.24 5.06 -3.76
N LYS A 208 -10.59 5.66 -2.62
CA LYS A 208 -11.63 5.10 -1.72
C LYS A 208 -13.01 5.08 -2.38
N ALA A 209 -13.36 6.14 -3.12
CA ALA A 209 -14.65 6.26 -3.79
C ALA A 209 -14.75 5.42 -5.08
N LEU A 210 -13.61 5.13 -5.71
CA LEU A 210 -13.55 4.56 -7.04
C LEU A 210 -14.33 3.25 -7.22
N PRO A 211 -14.26 2.23 -6.33
CA PRO A 211 -15.02 0.99 -6.51
C PRO A 211 -16.53 1.22 -6.60
N GLY A 212 -17.09 2.01 -5.67
CA GLY A 212 -18.50 2.34 -5.65
C GLY A 212 -18.91 3.20 -6.85
N PHE A 213 -18.04 4.12 -7.27
CA PHE A 213 -18.26 4.92 -8.46
C PHE A 213 -18.31 4.07 -9.74
N LEU A 214 -17.31 3.20 -9.96
CA LEU A 214 -17.24 2.33 -11.13
C LEU A 214 -18.46 1.37 -11.19
N GLN A 215 -18.90 0.86 -10.04
CA GLN A 215 -20.11 0.03 -9.96
C GLN A 215 -21.37 0.81 -10.40
N ALA A 216 -21.50 2.06 -9.98
CA ALA A 216 -22.68 2.88 -10.25
C ALA A 216 -22.68 3.47 -11.67
N ALA A 217 -21.63 4.19 -12.04
CA ALA A 217 -21.55 4.99 -13.27
C ALA A 217 -20.83 4.30 -14.44
N GLY A 218 -20.08 3.21 -14.21
CA GLY A 218 -19.25 2.59 -15.24
C GLY A 218 -17.93 3.31 -15.51
N TYR A 219 -16.98 2.60 -16.13
CA TYR A 219 -15.65 3.11 -16.44
C TYR A 219 -15.67 4.25 -17.47
N GLU A 220 -16.63 4.23 -18.40
CA GLU A 220 -16.82 5.24 -19.45
C GLU A 220 -17.06 6.65 -18.90
N ASN A 221 -17.48 6.77 -17.64
CA ASN A 221 -17.74 8.04 -16.97
C ASN A 221 -16.58 8.50 -16.06
N LEU A 222 -15.50 7.73 -15.93
CA LEU A 222 -14.36 8.08 -15.09
C LEU A 222 -13.69 9.39 -15.53
N ALA A 223 -13.46 9.57 -16.83
CA ALA A 223 -12.86 10.79 -17.36
C ALA A 223 -13.70 12.02 -16.98
N LYS A 224 -15.03 11.94 -17.12
CA LYS A 224 -15.94 13.05 -16.79
C LYS A 224 -15.92 13.39 -15.30
N LEU A 225 -15.89 12.38 -14.42
CA LEU A 225 -15.75 12.60 -12.98
C LEU A 225 -14.44 13.36 -12.67
N VAL A 226 -13.36 12.94 -13.29
CA VAL A 226 -12.05 13.52 -13.03
C VAL A 226 -11.99 14.94 -13.58
N ASP A 227 -12.43 15.18 -14.81
CA ASP A 227 -12.47 16.53 -15.41
C ASP A 227 -13.32 17.48 -14.55
N ALA A 228 -14.48 17.01 -14.06
CA ALA A 228 -15.29 17.79 -13.13
C ALA A 228 -14.53 18.11 -11.84
N SER A 229 -13.72 17.19 -11.29
CA SER A 229 -12.90 17.50 -10.11
C SER A 229 -11.87 18.61 -10.34
N TYR A 230 -11.42 18.82 -11.59
CA TYR A 230 -10.50 19.89 -11.97
C TYR A 230 -11.16 21.26 -12.14
N LEU A 231 -12.49 21.33 -12.20
CA LEU A 231 -13.21 22.59 -12.13
C LEU A 231 -13.24 23.19 -10.72
N ILE A 232 -12.98 22.36 -9.69
CA ILE A 232 -12.81 22.80 -8.31
C ILE A 232 -11.39 23.37 -8.16
N THR A 233 -11.25 24.65 -8.46
CA THR A 233 -9.97 25.38 -8.53
C THR A 233 -9.73 26.26 -7.32
N ASN A 234 -10.79 26.75 -6.69
CA ASN A 234 -10.72 27.65 -5.53
C ASN A 234 -10.87 26.91 -4.19
N GLY A 235 -11.00 25.59 -4.23
CA GLY A 235 -11.16 24.75 -3.05
C GLY A 235 -9.88 24.62 -2.24
N GLY A 236 -9.97 24.87 -0.93
CA GLY A 236 -8.92 24.48 0.02
C GLY A 236 -8.86 22.97 0.22
N ARG A 237 -8.02 22.52 1.17
CA ARG A 237 -7.85 21.09 1.46
C ARG A 237 -9.19 20.41 1.75
N GLY A 238 -9.42 19.25 1.16
CA GLY A 238 -10.56 18.40 1.45
C GLY A 238 -11.83 18.71 0.66
N VAL A 239 -11.91 19.85 -0.05
CA VAL A 239 -13.09 20.16 -0.89
C VAL A 239 -13.21 19.15 -2.03
N THR A 240 -12.13 18.92 -2.78
CA THR A 240 -12.14 17.92 -3.86
C THR A 240 -12.27 16.51 -3.29
N GLY A 241 -11.70 16.25 -2.11
CA GLY A 241 -11.90 14.99 -1.40
C GLY A 241 -13.38 14.72 -1.05
N ALA A 242 -14.11 15.73 -0.61
CA ALA A 242 -15.56 15.63 -0.35
C ALA A 242 -16.34 15.35 -1.64
N PHE A 243 -16.00 16.03 -2.74
CA PHE A 243 -16.55 15.75 -4.07
C PHE A 243 -16.34 14.28 -4.47
N PHE A 244 -15.13 13.74 -4.37
CA PHE A 244 -14.87 12.33 -4.70
C PHE A 244 -15.63 11.39 -3.78
N THR A 245 -15.66 11.67 -2.47
CA THR A 245 -16.35 10.83 -1.48
C THR A 245 -17.85 10.72 -1.77
N ALA A 246 -18.47 11.82 -2.21
CA ALA A 246 -19.89 11.86 -2.55
C ALA A 246 -20.22 11.30 -3.95
N ALA A 247 -19.24 11.23 -4.86
CA ALA A 247 -19.46 10.86 -6.26
C ALA A 247 -20.16 9.51 -6.50
N PRO A 248 -19.88 8.41 -5.75
CA PRO A 248 -20.63 7.16 -5.89
C PRO A 248 -22.12 7.32 -5.61
N GLY A 249 -22.48 8.14 -4.62
CA GLY A 249 -23.86 8.41 -4.26
C GLY A 249 -24.60 9.23 -5.32
N ILE A 250 -23.91 10.19 -5.93
CA ILE A 250 -24.40 10.94 -7.10
C ILE A 250 -24.62 10.00 -8.28
N ALA A 251 -23.60 9.22 -8.64
CA ALA A 251 -23.63 8.26 -9.73
C ALA A 251 -24.78 7.25 -9.60
N ALA A 252 -25.06 6.77 -8.39
CA ALA A 252 -26.15 5.82 -8.14
C ALA A 252 -27.56 6.42 -8.31
N LYS A 253 -27.67 7.76 -8.37
CA LYS A 253 -28.94 8.49 -8.49
C LYS A 253 -29.13 9.18 -9.84
N THR A 254 -28.10 9.21 -10.67
CA THR A 254 -28.17 9.79 -12.01
C THR A 254 -28.25 8.67 -13.06
N VAL A 255 -29.05 8.86 -14.10
CA VAL A 255 -29.02 7.96 -15.26
C VAL A 255 -27.62 8.00 -15.87
N ARG A 256 -27.00 6.85 -16.14
CA ARG A 256 -25.60 6.76 -16.62
C ARG A 256 -25.27 7.67 -17.80
N ALA A 257 -26.20 7.82 -18.74
CA ALA A 257 -26.03 8.70 -19.91
C ALA A 257 -25.94 10.19 -19.54
N GLY A 258 -26.65 10.63 -18.50
CA GLY A 258 -26.69 12.02 -18.04
C GLY A 258 -25.67 12.37 -16.97
N PHE A 259 -24.87 11.40 -16.49
CA PHE A 259 -23.91 11.63 -15.41
C PHE A 259 -22.92 12.76 -15.73
N GLY A 260 -22.45 12.83 -16.97
CA GLY A 260 -21.46 13.82 -17.41
C GLY A 260 -21.87 15.27 -17.15
N ASP A 261 -23.00 15.70 -17.69
CA ASP A 261 -23.45 17.08 -17.57
C ASP A 261 -23.76 17.42 -16.11
N ARG A 262 -24.38 16.48 -15.39
CA ARG A 262 -24.75 16.65 -13.97
C ARG A 262 -23.54 16.75 -13.06
N VAL A 263 -22.49 15.95 -13.27
CA VAL A 263 -21.28 15.99 -12.43
C VAL A 263 -20.51 17.29 -12.65
N THR A 264 -20.49 17.81 -13.88
CA THR A 264 -19.92 19.11 -14.21
C THR A 264 -20.67 20.26 -13.53
N GLU A 265 -22.00 20.30 -13.65
CA GLU A 265 -22.83 21.31 -12.98
C GLU A 265 -22.64 21.28 -11.45
N TRP A 266 -22.66 20.08 -10.88
CA TRP A 266 -22.47 19.86 -9.45
C TRP A 266 -21.11 20.35 -8.96
N SER A 267 -20.04 20.03 -9.69
CA SER A 267 -18.68 20.53 -9.39
C SER A 267 -18.61 22.07 -9.45
N GLN A 268 -19.18 22.69 -10.49
CA GLN A 268 -19.19 24.15 -10.61
C GLN A 268 -19.98 24.83 -9.49
N MET A 269 -21.10 24.25 -9.05
CA MET A 269 -21.86 24.75 -7.90
C MET A 269 -21.00 24.72 -6.63
N GLY A 270 -20.35 23.60 -6.35
CA GLY A 270 -19.44 23.49 -5.21
C GLY A 270 -18.27 24.47 -5.31
N ASN A 271 -17.65 24.61 -6.48
CA ASN A 271 -16.55 25.56 -6.70
C ASN A 271 -16.99 27.02 -6.46
N ARG A 272 -18.22 27.41 -6.84
CA ARG A 272 -18.74 28.75 -6.52
C ARG A 272 -18.87 28.96 -5.01
N LEU A 273 -19.30 27.94 -4.27
CA LEU A 273 -19.39 28.02 -2.81
C LEU A 273 -18.01 28.21 -2.16
N THR A 274 -16.95 27.62 -2.72
CA THR A 274 -15.59 27.79 -2.16
C THR A 274 -15.09 29.24 -2.18
N MET A 275 -15.62 30.09 -3.07
CA MET A 275 -15.28 31.52 -3.10
C MET A 275 -15.82 32.29 -1.90
N SER A 276 -16.89 31.78 -1.27
CA SER A 276 -17.53 32.40 -0.12
C SER A 276 -17.18 31.68 1.18
N ASP A 277 -17.29 30.35 1.19
CA ASP A 277 -17.06 29.50 2.36
C ASP A 277 -16.69 28.07 1.93
N GLN A 278 -15.45 27.66 2.25
CA GLN A 278 -14.95 26.31 1.96
C GLN A 278 -15.72 25.22 2.71
N ARG A 279 -16.16 25.49 3.94
CA ARG A 279 -16.93 24.53 4.73
C ARG A 279 -18.31 24.32 4.12
N ALA A 280 -18.95 25.39 3.67
CA ALA A 280 -20.21 25.29 2.94
C ALA A 280 -20.07 24.46 1.66
N ALA A 281 -18.94 24.56 0.94
CA ALA A 281 -18.68 23.72 -0.22
C ALA A 281 -18.50 22.24 0.13
N ILE A 282 -17.81 21.92 1.23
CA ILE A 282 -17.67 20.54 1.73
C ILE A 282 -19.04 19.99 2.12
N GLU A 283 -19.79 20.70 2.96
CA GLU A 283 -21.13 20.30 3.40
C GLU A 283 -22.09 20.14 2.21
N PHE A 284 -21.98 21.03 1.20
CA PHE A 284 -22.72 20.90 -0.05
C PHE A 284 -22.43 19.55 -0.73
N PHE A 285 -21.16 19.18 -0.94
CA PHE A 285 -20.82 17.90 -1.57
C PHE A 285 -21.29 16.71 -0.73
N GLU A 286 -21.07 16.73 0.59
CA GLU A 286 -21.45 15.65 1.49
C GLU A 286 -22.98 15.42 1.56
N MET A 287 -23.75 16.51 1.54
CA MET A 287 -25.21 16.43 1.68
C MET A 287 -25.94 16.21 0.37
N THR A 288 -25.31 16.47 -0.79
CA THR A 288 -25.97 16.35 -2.09
C THR A 288 -26.53 14.93 -2.32
N PRO A 289 -25.78 13.81 -2.13
CA PRO A 289 -26.34 12.46 -2.30
C PRO A 289 -27.56 12.17 -1.41
N LEU A 290 -27.59 12.72 -0.19
CA LEU A 290 -28.71 12.56 0.74
C LEU A 290 -29.94 13.35 0.29
N ALA A 291 -29.76 14.58 -0.16
CA ALA A 291 -30.86 15.39 -0.69
C ALA A 291 -31.53 14.71 -1.90
N LEU A 292 -30.72 14.10 -2.77
CA LEU A 292 -31.18 13.36 -3.94
C LEU A 292 -31.87 12.04 -3.61
N LYS A 293 -31.67 11.49 -2.41
CA LYS A 293 -32.43 10.30 -1.96
C LYS A 293 -33.93 10.57 -1.92
N ASN A 294 -34.31 11.83 -1.68
CA ASN A 294 -35.70 12.27 -1.52
C ASN A 294 -36.26 13.01 -2.76
N MET A 295 -35.51 13.04 -3.87
CA MET A 295 -35.89 13.73 -5.10
C MET A 295 -35.68 12.81 -6.31
N ASP A 296 -36.68 12.74 -7.19
CA ASP A 296 -36.54 12.10 -8.50
C ASP A 296 -35.64 12.98 -9.37
N TRP A 297 -34.32 12.73 -9.35
CA TRP A 297 -33.37 13.42 -10.19
C TRP A 297 -33.36 12.79 -11.59
N ARG A 298 -34.40 13.09 -12.37
CA ARG A 298 -34.49 12.70 -13.78
C ARG A 298 -33.67 13.63 -14.67
#